data_AF-A0AAU2G771-F1
#
_entry.id   AF-A0AAU2G771-F1
#
_cell.length_a   1.000
_cell.length_b   1.000
_cell.length_c   1.000
_cell.angle_alpha   90.00
_cell.angle_beta   90.00
_cell.angle_gamma   90.00
#
_symmetry.space_group_name_H-M   'P 1'
#
loop_
_entity.id
_entity.type
_entity.pdbx_description
1 polymer ?
#
loop_
_entity_poly.entity_id
_entity_poly.type
_entity_poly.pdbx_seq_one_letter_code
_entity_poly.pdbx_strand_id
1 'polypeptide(L)'
;MSTSKTAIVLSATGLLAAVLVPFAAADPAAASSPCGSGGTFIASPPTCTYATAGTDTFTVPDGVGAISVDLFGAEGGSAAGFVSPNPPNTGAPGGLGGETRATLAVSAGQSLQITVGSVGSSGTSRHGEYARPGGTGHGAGGGGAHGGGGSGGGGSDVRAGSFGPTDRILVAGGGGGAGNGGPLLHGGNGGGPEAQDGGEGGGPAGSGAAGRGGTQTAHGARNPNSAQGGPGVAGGDIDPNTGQPNPGSGGPGGNGGQGGNGGGGGGGGYYAGSGGSGGGNIGNLYGAGGGGGSSFAVTSATDVSLLQGVNHGNGKAVVSFRYGTTLSLTADTNTPLFGHALTLTAAVDPANPAAGTPGGTVTFSDGTKQLATVPLTGGRAEFRTSALRPGTHAVTATYSGDPANAASATAGATDVTVGFSRPCITTAHRGPLSVATGESLCIAPGGSQTGPVTVRSGGALAVTDAEITGPVSADGALAMAFCGSKFTGPVTVGRTTGSVLIGSDDAAAGCAGNTVRGPVSLNGNTGGVELSANTVVGPLSCDANVPAPQQGDNTVEGPRSGQCRQP
;
A
#
# COMPACT_ATOMS: atom_id res chain seq x y z
N MET A 1 -10.41 84.22 5.19
CA MET A 1 -11.08 84.17 6.51
C MET A 1 -11.62 82.76 6.68
N SER A 2 -10.93 81.90 7.43
CA SER A 2 -11.11 81.69 8.88
C SER A 2 -12.45 81.00 9.15
N THR A 3 -12.49 79.66 9.24
CA THR A 3 -12.45 78.83 10.47
C THR A 3 -13.82 78.52 11.10
N SER A 4 -14.06 77.21 11.22
CA SER A 4 -14.45 76.50 12.46
C SER A 4 -15.94 76.25 12.78
N LYS A 5 -16.24 74.94 12.74
CA LYS A 5 -16.99 74.08 13.69
C LYS A 5 -18.49 74.32 13.93
N THR A 6 -19.27 73.29 13.58
CA THR A 6 -20.20 72.65 14.53
C THR A 6 -20.26 71.15 14.25
N ALA A 7 -19.95 70.33 15.26
CA ALA A 7 -20.12 68.88 15.24
C ALA A 7 -21.49 68.53 15.84
N ILE A 8 -22.24 67.66 15.17
CA ILE A 8 -23.40 66.98 15.74
C ILE A 8 -23.11 65.49 15.66
N VAL A 9 -23.02 64.86 16.84
CA VAL A 9 -22.94 63.41 17.03
C VAL A 9 -24.37 62.88 17.02
N LEU A 10 -24.72 62.00 16.08
CA LEU A 10 -25.89 61.12 16.18
C LEU A 10 -25.42 59.67 16.09
N SER A 11 -25.68 58.93 17.16
CA SER A 11 -25.55 57.48 17.25
C SER A 11 -26.60 56.79 16.37
N ALA A 12 -26.16 55.99 15.41
CA ALA A 12 -27.01 55.11 14.62
C ALA A 12 -26.59 53.65 14.85
N THR A 13 -27.44 52.91 15.53
CA THR A 13 -27.47 51.45 15.58
C THR A 13 -27.77 50.91 14.18
N GLY A 14 -26.73 50.46 13.47
CA GLY A 14 -26.85 49.81 12.16
C GLY A 14 -27.13 48.32 12.30
N LEU A 15 -28.36 47.91 11.97
CA LEU A 15 -28.74 46.53 11.71
C LEU A 15 -28.13 46.09 10.37
N LEU A 16 -27.05 45.30 10.39
CA LEU A 16 -26.44 44.77 9.18
C LEU A 16 -27.18 43.49 8.77
N ALA A 17 -28.12 43.60 7.83
CA ALA A 17 -28.70 42.45 7.15
C ALA A 17 -27.64 41.87 6.19
N ALA A 18 -27.00 40.77 6.59
CA ALA A 18 -26.11 40.01 5.71
C ALA A 18 -26.96 39.32 4.63
N VAL A 19 -26.90 39.85 3.40
CA VAL A 19 -27.36 39.17 2.20
C VAL A 19 -26.43 37.98 1.99
N LEU A 20 -26.91 36.78 2.34
CA LEU A 20 -26.30 35.51 1.94
C LEU A 20 -26.49 35.35 0.42
N VAL A 21 -25.50 35.81 -0.34
CA VAL A 21 -25.32 35.39 -1.72
C VAL A 21 -24.95 33.90 -1.67
N PRO A 22 -25.70 33.00 -2.32
CA PRO A 22 -25.26 31.62 -2.42
C PRO A 22 -23.97 31.63 -3.24
N PHE A 23 -22.84 31.30 -2.60
CA PHE A 23 -21.69 30.80 -3.34
C PHE A 23 -22.18 29.54 -4.05
N ALA A 24 -22.49 29.67 -5.34
CA ALA A 24 -22.45 28.52 -6.21
C ALA A 24 -21.05 27.94 -6.04
N ALA A 25 -20.96 26.74 -5.45
CA ALA A 25 -19.76 25.94 -5.55
C ALA A 25 -19.42 25.94 -7.03
N ALA A 26 -18.22 26.42 -7.38
CA ALA A 26 -17.70 26.20 -8.71
C ALA A 26 -17.89 24.72 -9.01
N ASP A 27 -18.54 24.41 -10.13
CA ASP A 27 -18.55 23.07 -10.70
C ASP A 27 -17.11 22.54 -10.53
N PRO A 28 -16.89 21.35 -9.94
CA PRO A 28 -15.56 20.79 -9.87
C PRO A 28 -15.11 20.65 -11.31
N ALA A 29 -14.28 21.59 -11.78
CA ALA A 29 -13.68 21.54 -13.09
C ALA A 29 -13.13 20.13 -13.21
N ALA A 30 -13.72 19.34 -14.12
CA ALA A 30 -13.41 17.93 -14.25
C ALA A 30 -11.89 17.82 -14.31
N ALA A 31 -11.28 17.31 -13.23
CA ALA A 31 -9.85 17.31 -13.10
C ALA A 31 -9.30 16.62 -14.35
N SER A 32 -8.42 17.32 -15.08
CA SER A 32 -7.84 16.78 -16.30
C SER A 32 -7.25 15.41 -15.98
N SER A 33 -7.56 14.41 -16.82
CA SER A 33 -7.06 13.05 -16.66
C SER A 33 -5.55 13.06 -16.39
N PRO A 34 -5.06 12.33 -15.38
CA PRO A 34 -3.64 12.30 -15.08
C PRO A 34 -2.84 11.52 -16.15
N CYS A 35 -3.51 10.85 -17.09
CA CYS A 35 -2.90 9.92 -18.03
C CYS A 35 -2.47 10.53 -19.37
N GLY A 36 -2.40 11.85 -19.49
CA GLY A 36 -2.07 12.48 -20.77
C GLY A 36 -3.12 12.22 -21.85
N SER A 37 -2.70 12.20 -23.12
CA SER A 37 -3.62 12.17 -24.27
C SER A 37 -3.84 10.78 -24.87
N GLY A 38 -2.87 9.88 -24.72
CA GLY A 38 -2.89 8.49 -25.17
C GLY A 38 -3.13 7.48 -24.04
N GLY A 39 -3.05 7.87 -22.77
CA GLY A 39 -3.37 7.02 -21.64
C GLY A 39 -4.87 6.92 -21.34
N THR A 40 -5.33 5.73 -20.93
CA THR A 40 -6.72 5.49 -20.49
C THR A 40 -6.80 5.50 -18.97
N PHE A 41 -7.67 6.35 -18.40
CA PHE A 41 -7.88 6.46 -16.95
C PHE A 41 -9.06 5.62 -16.46
N ILE A 42 -8.85 4.89 -15.37
CA ILE A 42 -9.90 4.26 -14.55
C ILE A 42 -9.83 4.88 -13.15
N ALA A 43 -10.98 5.27 -12.60
CA ALA A 43 -11.03 6.02 -11.33
C ALA A 43 -10.99 5.14 -10.07
N SER A 44 -11.39 3.87 -10.15
CA SER A 44 -11.42 2.97 -8.99
C SER A 44 -11.12 1.51 -9.38
N PRO A 45 -9.97 0.95 -8.95
CA PRO A 45 -8.83 1.69 -8.40
C PRO A 45 -8.25 2.70 -9.41
N PRO A 46 -7.66 3.83 -8.97
CA PRO A 46 -7.05 4.81 -9.86
C PRO A 46 -5.91 4.20 -10.66
N THR A 47 -6.04 4.20 -11.99
CA THR A 47 -5.04 3.59 -12.88
C THR A 47 -5.00 4.30 -14.24
N CYS A 48 -3.79 4.53 -14.74
CA CYS A 48 -3.50 4.96 -16.10
C CYS A 48 -2.88 3.80 -16.89
N THR A 49 -3.49 3.42 -18.02
CA THR A 49 -2.96 2.38 -18.91
C THR A 49 -2.54 2.98 -20.26
N TYR A 50 -1.33 2.67 -20.69
CA TYR A 50 -0.75 3.04 -21.98
C TYR A 50 -0.44 1.76 -22.76
N ALA A 51 -1.19 1.49 -23.83
CA ALA A 51 -1.08 0.26 -24.61
C ALA A 51 -0.66 0.50 -26.08
N THR A 52 -0.52 1.76 -26.47
CA THR A 52 -0.10 2.15 -27.82
C THR A 52 1.36 2.57 -27.78
N ALA A 53 2.15 2.07 -28.74
CA ALA A 53 3.55 2.46 -28.87
C ALA A 53 3.69 3.96 -29.13
N GLY A 54 4.69 4.59 -28.50
CA GLY A 54 4.89 6.03 -28.53
C GLY A 54 5.17 6.59 -27.15
N THR A 55 5.15 7.92 -27.05
CA THR A 55 5.46 8.65 -25.83
C THR A 55 4.27 9.48 -25.38
N ASP A 56 3.99 9.47 -24.09
CA ASP A 56 2.94 10.26 -23.45
C ASP A 56 3.41 10.74 -22.07
N THR A 57 2.56 11.46 -21.34
CA THR A 57 2.87 11.96 -20.01
C THR A 57 1.88 11.48 -18.95
N PHE A 58 2.40 11.18 -17.77
CA PHE A 58 1.62 11.03 -16.55
C PHE A 58 1.88 12.23 -15.64
N THR A 59 0.84 12.94 -15.23
CA THR A 59 0.95 14.01 -14.22
C THR A 59 0.47 13.48 -12.88
N VAL A 60 1.35 13.47 -11.88
CA VAL A 60 1.05 12.97 -10.54
C VAL A 60 -0.05 13.85 -9.92
N PRO A 61 -1.23 13.28 -9.58
CA PRO A 61 -2.30 14.04 -8.96
C PRO A 61 -1.92 14.61 -7.59
N ASP A 62 -2.60 15.67 -7.18
CA ASP A 62 -2.50 16.18 -5.81
C ASP A 62 -2.81 15.08 -4.79
N GLY A 63 -2.06 15.07 -3.69
CA GLY A 63 -2.21 14.09 -2.63
C GLY A 63 -1.60 12.71 -2.92
N VAL A 64 -1.02 12.47 -4.11
CA VAL A 64 -0.34 11.20 -4.42
C VAL A 64 1.15 11.32 -4.10
N GLY A 65 1.63 10.55 -3.11
CA GLY A 65 3.04 10.50 -2.71
C GLY A 65 3.82 9.29 -3.26
N ALA A 66 3.12 8.31 -3.83
CA ALA A 66 3.72 7.12 -4.41
C ALA A 66 2.85 6.56 -5.53
N ILE A 67 3.49 5.97 -6.54
CA ILE A 67 2.84 5.24 -7.63
C ILE A 67 3.46 3.85 -7.78
N SER A 68 2.65 2.87 -8.17
CA SER A 68 3.13 1.57 -8.63
C SER A 68 3.10 1.56 -10.15
N VAL A 69 4.21 1.18 -10.78
CA VAL A 69 4.32 1.08 -12.23
C VAL A 69 4.57 -0.37 -12.60
N ASP A 70 3.76 -0.89 -13.52
CA ASP A 70 3.97 -2.16 -14.19
C ASP A 70 4.25 -1.89 -15.67
N LEU A 71 5.47 -2.17 -16.11
CA LEU A 71 6.02 -1.75 -17.39
C LEU A 71 6.48 -2.96 -18.20
N PHE A 72 6.10 -3.02 -19.46
CA PHE A 72 6.37 -4.16 -20.34
C PHE A 72 7.14 -3.71 -21.57
N GLY A 73 8.23 -4.40 -21.88
CA GLY A 73 8.92 -4.28 -23.16
C GLY A 73 8.12 -4.97 -24.27
N ALA A 74 8.36 -4.59 -25.52
CA ALA A 74 7.73 -5.21 -26.69
C ALA A 74 8.44 -6.49 -27.12
N GLU A 75 7.73 -7.38 -27.81
CA GLU A 75 8.32 -8.58 -28.42
C GLU A 75 9.14 -8.24 -29.67
N GLY A 76 10.13 -9.08 -29.95
CA GLY A 76 10.90 -9.03 -31.19
C GLY A 76 10.17 -9.66 -32.38
N GLY A 77 10.61 -9.30 -33.58
CA GLY A 77 10.07 -9.82 -34.82
C GLY A 77 10.44 -11.29 -35.04
N SER A 78 9.48 -12.07 -35.51
CA SER A 78 9.70 -13.48 -35.89
C SER A 78 10.32 -13.59 -37.29
N ALA A 79 10.98 -14.71 -37.60
CA ALA A 79 11.47 -15.01 -38.94
C ALA A 79 10.55 -16.05 -39.62
N ALA A 80 10.21 -15.85 -40.90
CA ALA A 80 9.21 -16.67 -41.60
C ALA A 80 9.71 -18.06 -42.08
N GLY A 81 10.97 -18.41 -41.87
CA GLY A 81 11.58 -19.65 -42.37
C GLY A 81 11.93 -19.58 -43.87
N PHE A 82 12.72 -20.53 -44.34
CA PHE A 82 13.27 -20.65 -45.68
C PHE A 82 12.45 -21.62 -46.54
N VAL A 83 12.11 -21.21 -47.77
CA VAL A 83 11.34 -22.01 -48.73
C VAL A 83 12.19 -22.25 -49.98
N SER A 84 12.93 -23.34 -49.98
CA SER A 84 13.45 -24.09 -51.15
C SER A 84 14.96 -24.07 -51.43
N PRO A 85 15.59 -25.24 -51.72
CA PRO A 85 14.99 -26.58 -51.81
C PRO A 85 15.30 -27.45 -50.57
N ASN A 86 14.30 -27.52 -49.69
CA ASN A 86 13.93 -28.53 -48.69
C ASN A 86 14.94 -29.14 -47.67
N PRO A 87 14.49 -29.43 -46.43
CA PRO A 87 13.10 -29.35 -45.94
C PRO A 87 12.63 -27.92 -45.63
N PRO A 88 11.30 -27.65 -45.56
CA PRO A 88 10.77 -26.38 -45.08
C PRO A 88 11.12 -26.28 -43.60
N ASN A 89 11.89 -25.27 -43.20
CA ASN A 89 12.12 -25.04 -41.78
C ASN A 89 10.99 -24.16 -41.23
N THR A 90 10.51 -24.50 -40.04
CA THR A 90 9.60 -23.64 -39.29
C THR A 90 10.37 -22.38 -38.91
N GLY A 91 9.75 -21.22 -39.11
CA GLY A 91 10.26 -19.94 -38.63
C GLY A 91 10.61 -19.95 -37.15
N ALA A 92 11.50 -19.05 -36.72
CA ALA A 92 11.81 -18.84 -35.31
C ALA A 92 11.01 -17.65 -34.75
N PRO A 93 10.50 -17.76 -33.51
CA PRO A 93 9.84 -16.65 -32.85
C PRO A 93 10.87 -15.58 -32.42
N GLY A 94 10.46 -14.32 -32.43
CA GLY A 94 11.20 -13.28 -31.72
C GLY A 94 11.14 -13.53 -30.21
N GLY A 95 12.07 -12.92 -29.47
CA GLY A 95 12.07 -12.94 -28.03
C GLY A 95 10.91 -12.13 -27.48
N LEU A 96 10.37 -12.53 -26.34
CA LEU A 96 9.35 -11.79 -25.62
C LEU A 96 9.95 -10.58 -24.89
N GLY A 97 9.17 -9.52 -24.71
CA GLY A 97 9.58 -8.38 -23.89
C GLY A 97 9.51 -8.70 -22.40
N GLY A 98 10.34 -8.06 -21.60
CA GLY A 98 10.37 -8.22 -20.15
C GLY A 98 9.31 -7.40 -19.42
N GLU A 99 9.18 -7.65 -18.12
CA GLU A 99 8.34 -6.88 -17.19
C GLU A 99 9.23 -6.19 -16.14
N THR A 100 8.92 -4.94 -15.83
CA THR A 100 9.51 -4.18 -14.74
C THR A 100 8.39 -3.64 -13.87
N ARG A 101 8.29 -4.17 -12.65
CA ARG A 101 7.38 -3.66 -11.63
C ARG A 101 8.16 -2.95 -10.54
N ALA A 102 7.70 -1.77 -10.13
CA ALA A 102 8.29 -1.05 -9.02
C ALA A 102 7.32 -0.02 -8.43
N THR A 103 7.54 0.34 -7.16
CA THR A 103 6.92 1.47 -6.49
C THR A 103 7.88 2.66 -6.48
N LEU A 104 7.42 3.80 -7.01
CA LEU A 104 8.17 5.05 -7.09
C LEU A 104 7.59 6.08 -6.12
N ALA A 105 8.45 6.71 -5.31
CA ALA A 105 8.09 7.92 -4.57
C ALA A 105 7.99 9.10 -5.56
N VAL A 106 6.91 9.87 -5.44
CA VAL A 106 6.60 10.99 -6.35
C VAL A 106 6.04 12.19 -5.58
N SER A 107 6.06 13.34 -6.22
CA SER A 107 5.46 14.56 -5.69
C SER A 107 4.26 15.00 -6.54
N ALA A 108 3.24 15.57 -5.89
CA ALA A 108 2.10 16.19 -6.58
C ALA A 108 2.55 17.18 -7.66
N GLY A 109 1.93 17.11 -8.83
CA GLY A 109 2.25 17.94 -10.00
C GLY A 109 3.51 17.52 -10.77
N GLN A 110 4.26 16.53 -10.30
CA GLN A 110 5.40 15.99 -11.04
C GLN A 110 4.92 15.37 -12.36
N SER A 111 5.60 15.73 -13.46
CA SER A 111 5.36 15.12 -14.76
C SER A 111 6.35 13.98 -14.98
N LEU A 112 5.83 12.82 -15.35
CA LEU A 112 6.61 11.67 -15.80
C LEU A 112 6.36 11.45 -17.29
N GLN A 113 7.41 11.18 -18.06
CA GLN A 113 7.28 10.73 -19.43
C GLN A 113 7.16 9.21 -19.44
N ILE A 114 6.17 8.70 -20.16
CA ILE A 114 5.94 7.27 -20.35
C ILE A 114 6.21 6.95 -21.82
N THR A 115 7.16 6.06 -22.09
CA THR A 115 7.42 5.57 -23.45
C THR A 115 7.07 4.10 -23.52
N VAL A 116 6.28 3.74 -24.53
CA VAL A 116 5.88 2.37 -24.81
C VAL A 116 6.58 1.89 -26.08
N GLY A 117 7.35 0.81 -25.95
CA GLY A 117 8.09 0.19 -27.06
C GLY A 117 7.17 -0.40 -28.13
N SER A 118 7.63 -0.38 -29.39
CA SER A 118 6.92 -0.98 -30.51
C SER A 118 7.34 -2.44 -30.75
N VAL A 119 6.41 -3.26 -31.23
CA VAL A 119 6.70 -4.64 -31.63
C VAL A 119 7.69 -4.70 -32.79
N GLY A 120 8.60 -5.67 -32.74
CA GLY A 120 9.54 -5.94 -33.82
C GLY A 120 8.84 -6.38 -35.10
N SER A 121 9.38 -5.95 -36.24
CA SER A 121 8.91 -6.35 -37.56
C SER A 121 9.44 -7.73 -37.93
N SER A 122 8.55 -8.58 -38.46
CA SER A 122 8.93 -9.91 -38.93
C SER A 122 9.91 -9.88 -40.10
N GLY A 123 10.83 -10.84 -40.13
CA GLY A 123 11.77 -11.08 -41.23
C GLY A 123 11.09 -11.63 -42.50
N THR A 124 11.85 -11.76 -43.59
CA THR A 124 11.33 -12.17 -44.91
C THR A 124 11.92 -13.50 -45.39
N SER A 125 11.11 -14.31 -46.08
CA SER A 125 11.55 -15.56 -46.73
C SER A 125 11.96 -15.39 -48.19
N ARG A 126 11.85 -14.17 -48.74
CA ARG A 126 12.00 -13.93 -50.18
C ARG A 126 13.46 -13.76 -50.57
N HIS A 127 13.90 -14.59 -51.51
CA HIS A 127 15.22 -14.52 -52.12
C HIS A 127 15.46 -13.14 -52.75
N GLY A 128 16.54 -12.45 -52.37
CA GLY A 128 16.91 -11.13 -52.88
C GLY A 128 16.23 -9.92 -52.24
N GLU A 129 15.36 -10.09 -51.23
CA GLU A 129 14.86 -8.95 -50.43
C GLU A 129 15.89 -8.58 -49.34
N TYR A 130 16.42 -7.34 -49.42
CA TYR A 130 17.32 -6.78 -48.41
C TYR A 130 16.59 -6.40 -47.12
N ALA A 131 17.35 -6.20 -46.04
CA ALA A 131 16.87 -5.87 -44.69
C ALA A 131 15.72 -4.85 -44.70
N ARG A 132 14.62 -5.17 -44.02
CA ARG A 132 13.65 -4.14 -43.67
C ARG A 132 14.19 -3.38 -42.46
N PRO A 133 14.14 -2.04 -42.45
CA PRO A 133 14.26 -1.29 -41.22
C PRO A 133 13.28 -1.91 -40.22
N GLY A 134 13.74 -2.20 -39.00
CA GLY A 134 12.81 -2.44 -37.92
C GLY A 134 11.87 -1.23 -37.81
N GLY A 135 10.66 -1.44 -37.30
CA GLY A 135 9.78 -0.33 -36.94
C GLY A 135 10.51 0.73 -36.11
N THR A 136 9.89 1.91 -35.96
CA THR A 136 10.44 3.05 -35.23
C THR A 136 11.15 2.63 -33.94
N GLY A 137 12.46 2.89 -33.83
CA GLY A 137 13.20 2.83 -32.58
C GLY A 137 14.17 1.66 -32.31
N HIS A 138 14.25 0.58 -33.10
CA HIS A 138 14.91 -0.66 -32.62
C HIS A 138 15.80 -1.37 -33.66
N GLY A 139 16.70 -2.25 -33.18
CA GLY A 139 17.74 -2.89 -33.99
C GLY A 139 17.16 -3.55 -35.24
N ALA A 140 17.52 -3.02 -36.42
CA ALA A 140 17.08 -3.58 -37.69
C ALA A 140 17.55 -5.04 -37.82
N GLY A 141 16.72 -5.91 -38.39
CA GLY A 141 17.18 -7.23 -38.78
C GLY A 141 18.26 -7.12 -39.88
N GLY A 142 19.22 -8.05 -39.90
CA GLY A 142 20.20 -8.15 -40.97
C GLY A 142 19.56 -8.64 -42.28
N GLY A 143 20.08 -8.18 -43.42
CA GLY A 143 19.62 -8.59 -44.76
C GLY A 143 20.51 -9.67 -45.38
N GLY A 144 19.98 -10.47 -46.32
CA GLY A 144 20.73 -11.52 -47.01
C GLY A 144 20.04 -12.00 -48.29
N ALA A 145 20.79 -12.67 -49.19
CA ALA A 145 20.25 -13.12 -50.48
C ALA A 145 19.15 -14.19 -50.35
N HIS A 146 19.06 -14.84 -49.19
CA HIS A 146 18.12 -15.92 -48.87
C HIS A 146 17.09 -15.54 -47.78
N GLY A 147 16.92 -14.24 -47.50
CA GLY A 147 15.90 -13.68 -46.61
C GLY A 147 16.46 -13.01 -45.35
N GLY A 148 15.71 -12.03 -44.80
CA GLY A 148 16.13 -11.20 -43.66
C GLY A 148 15.68 -11.72 -42.29
N GLY A 149 16.47 -11.44 -41.25
CA GLY A 149 16.10 -11.69 -39.85
C GLY A 149 15.01 -10.73 -39.36
N GLY A 150 14.32 -11.09 -38.27
CA GLY A 150 13.38 -10.20 -37.59
C GLY A 150 14.09 -9.04 -36.88
N SER A 151 13.43 -7.90 -36.74
CA SER A 151 13.96 -6.78 -35.95
C SER A 151 13.78 -7.01 -34.45
N GLY A 152 14.56 -6.33 -33.63
CA GLY A 152 14.31 -6.30 -32.19
C GLY A 152 13.02 -5.55 -31.83
N GLY A 153 12.44 -5.90 -30.68
CA GLY A 153 11.33 -5.20 -30.04
C GLY A 153 11.81 -4.05 -29.16
N GLY A 154 10.94 -3.08 -28.95
CA GLY A 154 11.24 -1.89 -28.16
C GLY A 154 11.23 -2.07 -26.66
N GLY A 155 12.18 -1.42 -26.00
CA GLY A 155 12.08 -1.18 -24.55
C GLY A 155 11.00 -0.14 -24.26
N SER A 156 10.37 -0.26 -23.09
CA SER A 156 9.48 0.77 -22.54
C SER A 156 10.17 1.40 -21.34
N ASP A 157 9.97 2.70 -21.12
CA ASP A 157 10.60 3.43 -20.01
C ASP A 157 9.69 4.46 -19.33
N VAL A 158 10.07 4.81 -18.11
CA VAL A 158 9.54 5.96 -17.38
C VAL A 158 10.69 6.91 -17.11
N ARG A 159 10.47 8.21 -17.35
CA ARG A 159 11.45 9.26 -17.07
C ARG A 159 10.91 10.35 -16.16
N ALA A 160 11.80 10.91 -15.34
CA ALA A 160 11.54 12.08 -14.51
C ALA A 160 12.62 13.15 -14.74
N GLY A 161 12.22 14.42 -14.82
CA GLY A 161 13.14 15.53 -15.05
C GLY A 161 12.97 16.16 -16.43
N SER A 162 14.07 16.37 -17.15
CA SER A 162 14.07 17.00 -18.49
C SER A 162 13.75 16.01 -19.62
N PHE A 163 13.50 14.74 -19.27
CA PHE A 163 13.25 13.62 -20.17
C PHE A 163 14.43 13.29 -21.09
N GLY A 164 15.64 13.64 -20.67
CA GLY A 164 16.89 13.27 -21.32
C GLY A 164 17.23 11.79 -21.17
N PRO A 165 18.32 11.32 -21.83
CA PRO A 165 18.72 9.92 -21.81
C PRO A 165 19.11 9.39 -20.41
N THR A 166 19.56 10.27 -19.53
CA THR A 166 19.94 9.96 -18.13
C THR A 166 18.75 9.97 -17.17
N ASP A 167 17.58 10.41 -17.61
CA ASP A 167 16.41 10.67 -16.77
C ASP A 167 15.51 9.44 -16.59
N ARG A 168 15.97 8.28 -17.10
CA ARG A 168 15.27 6.99 -17.01
C ARG A 168 15.29 6.50 -15.57
N ILE A 169 14.09 6.30 -15.03
CA ILE A 169 13.91 5.82 -13.66
C ILE A 169 13.40 4.36 -13.60
N LEU A 170 12.73 3.91 -14.66
CA LEU A 170 12.33 2.52 -14.87
C LEU A 170 12.47 2.18 -16.35
N VAL A 171 12.91 0.96 -16.67
CA VAL A 171 13.00 0.44 -18.03
C VAL A 171 12.63 -1.04 -18.05
N ALA A 172 11.72 -1.42 -18.94
CA ALA A 172 11.44 -2.81 -19.28
C ALA A 172 12.05 -3.13 -20.64
N GLY A 173 12.88 -4.16 -20.69
CA GLY A 173 13.62 -4.54 -21.89
C GLY A 173 12.75 -5.22 -22.95
N GLY A 174 12.86 -4.83 -24.22
CA GLY A 174 12.26 -5.50 -25.37
C GLY A 174 13.03 -6.76 -25.79
N GLY A 175 12.33 -7.67 -26.46
CA GLY A 175 12.90 -8.92 -26.95
C GLY A 175 13.74 -8.75 -28.21
N GLY A 176 14.72 -9.64 -28.41
CA GLY A 176 15.51 -9.73 -29.64
C GLY A 176 14.70 -10.26 -30.81
N GLY A 177 15.10 -9.92 -32.03
CA GLY A 177 14.54 -10.47 -33.26
C GLY A 177 15.08 -11.87 -33.55
N ALA A 178 14.27 -12.68 -34.23
CA ALA A 178 14.68 -14.01 -34.66
C ALA A 178 15.66 -13.96 -35.85
N GLY A 179 16.62 -14.87 -35.84
CA GLY A 179 17.47 -15.14 -36.99
C GLY A 179 16.75 -15.99 -38.04
N ASN A 180 17.14 -15.86 -39.31
CA ASN A 180 16.53 -16.62 -40.39
C ASN A 180 17.29 -17.94 -40.65
N GLY A 181 16.57 -19.07 -40.79
CA GLY A 181 17.17 -20.37 -41.08
C GLY A 181 16.71 -21.57 -40.25
N GLY A 182 15.83 -21.40 -39.26
CA GLY A 182 15.25 -22.51 -38.52
C GLY A 182 14.82 -22.18 -37.09
N PRO A 183 14.15 -23.11 -36.39
CA PRO A 183 13.43 -22.84 -35.14
C PRO A 183 14.33 -22.57 -33.92
N LEU A 184 15.62 -22.94 -33.97
CA LEU A 184 16.57 -22.72 -32.88
C LEU A 184 17.10 -21.28 -32.81
N LEU A 185 16.76 -20.44 -33.79
CA LEU A 185 17.30 -19.08 -33.98
C LEU A 185 16.38 -18.01 -33.38
N HIS A 186 15.75 -18.35 -32.26
CA HIS A 186 14.81 -17.47 -31.57
C HIS A 186 15.51 -16.20 -31.09
N GLY A 187 14.75 -15.12 -30.99
CA GLY A 187 15.26 -13.92 -30.31
C GLY A 187 15.40 -14.17 -28.81
N GLY A 188 16.38 -13.54 -28.18
CA GLY A 188 16.54 -13.57 -26.73
C GLY A 188 15.42 -12.76 -26.06
N ASN A 189 14.83 -13.29 -25.00
CA ASN A 189 13.85 -12.55 -24.22
C ASN A 189 14.49 -11.31 -23.58
N GLY A 190 13.81 -10.17 -23.72
CA GLY A 190 14.13 -8.95 -22.99
C GLY A 190 13.70 -9.05 -21.54
N GLY A 191 14.26 -8.19 -20.69
CA GLY A 191 13.92 -8.16 -19.27
C GLY A 191 15.06 -8.56 -18.34
N GLY A 192 14.79 -8.54 -17.04
CA GLY A 192 15.79 -8.88 -16.01
C GLY A 192 16.95 -7.88 -15.89
N PRO A 193 17.80 -8.02 -14.84
CA PRO A 193 19.03 -7.22 -14.74
C PRO A 193 20.04 -7.58 -15.85
N GLU A 194 19.95 -8.80 -16.35
CA GLU A 194 20.61 -9.31 -17.54
C GLU A 194 19.53 -9.89 -18.42
N ALA A 195 19.54 -9.61 -19.73
CA ALA A 195 18.60 -10.15 -20.69
C ALA A 195 19.13 -11.45 -21.32
N GLN A 196 18.26 -12.19 -22.01
CA GLN A 196 18.69 -13.45 -22.63
C GLN A 196 19.43 -13.20 -23.94
N ASP A 197 20.40 -14.07 -24.19
CA ASP A 197 21.04 -14.19 -25.49
C ASP A 197 20.04 -14.75 -26.52
N GLY A 198 20.29 -14.44 -27.79
CA GLY A 198 19.56 -15.04 -28.90
C GLY A 198 19.93 -16.51 -29.12
N GLY A 199 19.15 -17.17 -29.96
CA GLY A 199 19.43 -18.53 -30.42
C GLY A 199 20.64 -18.59 -31.35
N GLU A 200 21.58 -19.48 -31.02
CA GLU A 200 22.77 -19.77 -31.82
C GLU A 200 22.42 -20.68 -33.01
N GLY A 201 22.99 -20.42 -34.17
CA GLY A 201 22.93 -21.28 -35.34
C GLY A 201 24.04 -22.35 -35.35
N GLY A 202 23.73 -23.52 -35.91
CA GLY A 202 24.74 -24.55 -36.17
C GLY A 202 25.62 -24.16 -37.37
N GLY A 203 26.94 -24.07 -37.17
CA GLY A 203 27.90 -23.73 -38.21
C GLY A 203 29.37 -23.87 -37.77
N PRO A 204 30.35 -23.76 -38.68
CA PRO A 204 31.76 -23.68 -38.31
C PRO A 204 32.01 -22.48 -37.38
N ALA A 205 33.07 -22.57 -36.56
CA ALA A 205 33.42 -21.56 -35.57
C ALA A 205 33.44 -20.15 -36.19
N GLY A 206 32.58 -19.25 -35.70
CA GLY A 206 32.44 -17.88 -36.21
C GLY A 206 31.34 -17.68 -37.25
N SER A 207 30.33 -18.56 -37.33
CA SER A 207 29.10 -18.37 -38.12
C SER A 207 27.86 -18.68 -37.28
N GLY A 208 26.75 -17.97 -37.51
CA GLY A 208 25.50 -18.22 -36.78
C GLY A 208 25.56 -17.84 -35.29
N ALA A 209 26.37 -16.83 -34.96
CA ALA A 209 26.71 -16.50 -33.60
C ALA A 209 25.70 -15.53 -32.97
N ALA A 210 25.09 -15.93 -31.86
CA ALA A 210 23.98 -15.25 -31.21
C ALA A 210 24.36 -13.85 -30.73
N GLY A 211 23.38 -12.95 -30.81
CA GLY A 211 23.43 -11.67 -30.11
C GLY A 211 23.35 -11.91 -28.61
N ARG A 212 24.17 -11.18 -27.85
CA ARG A 212 24.15 -11.25 -26.39
C ARG A 212 23.09 -10.32 -25.82
N GLY A 213 22.48 -10.74 -24.72
CA GLY A 213 21.58 -9.90 -23.94
C GLY A 213 22.30 -8.67 -23.37
N GLY A 214 21.58 -7.56 -23.23
CA GLY A 214 22.08 -6.41 -22.48
C GLY A 214 22.11 -6.69 -20.97
N THR A 215 22.94 -5.97 -20.22
CA THR A 215 22.96 -5.98 -18.75
C THR A 215 22.58 -4.62 -18.19
N GLN A 216 22.57 -4.44 -16.87
CA GLN A 216 22.39 -3.12 -16.26
C GLN A 216 23.62 -2.20 -16.35
N THR A 217 24.74 -2.68 -16.91
CA THR A 217 26.01 -1.93 -16.95
C THR A 217 26.63 -1.86 -18.35
N ALA A 218 26.18 -2.69 -19.29
CA ALA A 218 26.72 -2.73 -20.64
C ALA A 218 25.69 -3.22 -21.66
N HIS A 219 25.83 -2.72 -22.88
CA HIS A 219 25.15 -3.29 -24.05
C HIS A 219 25.61 -4.73 -24.29
N GLY A 220 24.75 -5.52 -24.93
CA GLY A 220 25.10 -6.85 -25.41
C GLY A 220 26.39 -6.79 -26.23
N ALA A 221 27.32 -7.67 -25.90
CA ALA A 221 28.59 -7.73 -26.62
C ALA A 221 28.33 -8.09 -28.09
N ARG A 222 29.03 -7.40 -28.99
CA ARG A 222 29.04 -7.76 -30.41
C ARG A 222 29.66 -9.13 -30.59
N ASN A 223 29.09 -9.96 -31.45
CA ASN A 223 29.71 -11.22 -31.82
C ASN A 223 30.70 -10.98 -32.97
N PRO A 224 32.02 -11.18 -32.79
CA PRO A 224 33.01 -10.97 -33.84
C PRO A 224 32.87 -12.08 -34.90
N ASN A 225 31.90 -11.96 -35.80
CA ASN A 225 31.79 -12.89 -36.91
C ASN A 225 33.06 -12.77 -37.78
N SER A 226 33.69 -13.91 -38.05
CA SER A 226 34.97 -14.00 -38.75
C SER A 226 34.77 -14.53 -40.17
N ALA A 227 35.45 -13.89 -41.11
CA ALA A 227 35.68 -14.29 -42.50
C ALA A 227 34.52 -14.37 -43.52
N GLN A 228 33.24 -14.66 -43.17
CA GLN A 228 32.23 -15.03 -44.19
C GLN A 228 30.79 -14.49 -44.04
N GLY A 229 30.43 -13.82 -42.95
CA GLY A 229 29.12 -13.15 -42.75
C GLY A 229 29.27 -11.88 -41.91
N GLY A 230 28.35 -10.92 -42.02
CA GLY A 230 28.43 -9.61 -41.34
C GLY A 230 28.23 -9.70 -39.82
N PRO A 231 28.98 -8.91 -39.01
CA PRO A 231 28.80 -8.88 -37.57
C PRO A 231 27.50 -8.15 -37.18
N GLY A 232 26.86 -8.60 -36.10
CA GLY A 232 25.85 -7.79 -35.41
C GLY A 232 26.50 -6.63 -34.66
N VAL A 233 25.75 -5.55 -34.44
CA VAL A 233 26.23 -4.35 -33.72
C VAL A 233 25.69 -4.37 -32.29
N ALA A 234 26.41 -3.73 -31.37
CA ALA A 234 25.88 -3.45 -30.03
C ALA A 234 24.72 -2.44 -30.11
N GLY A 235 23.87 -2.38 -29.08
CA GLY A 235 22.87 -1.33 -28.96
C GLY A 235 23.48 0.07 -28.84
N GLY A 236 22.63 1.10 -29.00
CA GLY A 236 23.01 2.51 -28.84
C GLY A 236 21.88 3.34 -28.25
N ASP A 237 22.18 4.59 -27.87
CA ASP A 237 21.21 5.46 -27.18
C ASP A 237 20.44 6.42 -28.09
N ILE A 238 20.77 6.45 -29.38
CA ILE A 238 20.13 7.27 -30.40
C ILE A 238 19.58 6.32 -31.44
N ASP A 239 18.29 6.44 -31.76
CA ASP A 239 17.72 5.71 -32.89
C ASP A 239 18.39 6.24 -34.19
N PRO A 240 19.11 5.38 -34.94
CA PRO A 240 19.84 5.81 -36.13
C PRO A 240 18.92 6.24 -37.29
N ASN A 241 17.62 5.90 -37.25
CA ASN A 241 16.65 6.25 -38.28
C ASN A 241 15.91 7.56 -38.00
N THR A 242 15.61 7.84 -36.72
CA THR A 242 14.85 9.04 -36.33
C THR A 242 15.74 10.15 -35.77
N GLY A 243 17.00 9.84 -35.41
CA GLY A 243 17.92 10.76 -34.74
C GLY A 243 17.46 11.19 -33.34
N GLN A 244 16.37 10.61 -32.85
CA GLN A 244 15.81 10.91 -31.54
C GLN A 244 16.56 10.11 -30.46
N PRO A 245 16.78 10.70 -29.27
CA PRO A 245 17.26 9.95 -28.12
C PRO A 245 16.30 8.80 -27.79
N ASN A 246 16.73 7.57 -28.09
CA ASN A 246 16.07 6.34 -27.72
C ASN A 246 17.09 5.49 -26.94
N PRO A 247 17.36 5.86 -25.68
CA PRO A 247 18.35 5.22 -24.83
C PRO A 247 17.93 3.78 -24.63
N GLY A 248 18.69 2.86 -25.23
CA GLY A 248 18.25 1.47 -25.36
C GLY A 248 17.83 1.03 -26.74
N SER A 249 18.16 1.71 -27.84
CA SER A 249 17.95 1.16 -29.17
C SER A 249 18.78 -0.12 -29.35
N GLY A 250 18.10 -1.23 -29.68
CA GLY A 250 18.72 -2.52 -29.93
C GLY A 250 19.78 -2.47 -31.03
N GLY A 251 20.81 -3.31 -30.94
CA GLY A 251 21.84 -3.34 -31.98
C GLY A 251 21.33 -3.98 -33.29
N PRO A 252 21.64 -3.45 -34.48
CA PRO A 252 21.24 -4.09 -35.73
C PRO A 252 21.87 -5.47 -35.92
N GLY A 253 21.10 -6.40 -36.52
CA GLY A 253 21.52 -7.74 -36.89
C GLY A 253 22.54 -7.73 -38.03
N GLY A 254 23.42 -8.73 -38.06
CA GLY A 254 24.44 -8.90 -39.07
C GLY A 254 23.87 -9.32 -40.43
N ASN A 255 24.38 -8.72 -41.51
CA ASN A 255 24.02 -9.10 -42.87
C ASN A 255 24.59 -10.48 -43.25
N GLY A 256 23.85 -11.28 -44.01
CA GLY A 256 24.34 -12.55 -44.57
C GLY A 256 25.42 -12.31 -45.63
N GLY A 257 26.53 -13.04 -45.56
CA GLY A 257 27.62 -12.89 -46.54
C GLY A 257 27.43 -13.79 -47.77
N GLN A 258 27.74 -13.25 -48.97
CA GLN A 258 27.85 -13.99 -50.24
C GLN A 258 26.70 -14.97 -50.59
N GLY A 259 25.51 -14.82 -50.00
CA GLY A 259 24.39 -15.75 -50.19
C GLY A 259 23.60 -16.05 -48.91
N GLY A 260 24.21 -15.95 -47.73
CA GLY A 260 23.61 -16.41 -46.46
C GLY A 260 22.39 -15.62 -45.93
N ASN A 261 21.78 -16.16 -44.88
CA ASN A 261 20.62 -15.59 -44.17
C ASN A 261 21.03 -14.43 -43.24
N GLY A 262 20.12 -13.47 -43.04
CA GLY A 262 20.31 -12.36 -42.09
C GLY A 262 20.11 -12.76 -40.62
N GLY A 263 20.89 -12.14 -39.73
CA GLY A 263 20.74 -12.26 -38.28
C GLY A 263 19.62 -11.38 -37.72
N GLY A 264 19.08 -11.73 -36.56
CA GLY A 264 18.06 -10.96 -35.87
C GLY A 264 18.62 -9.69 -35.22
N GLY A 265 17.81 -8.64 -35.13
CA GLY A 265 18.17 -7.41 -34.41
C GLY A 265 18.12 -7.60 -32.89
N GLY A 266 18.95 -6.89 -32.14
CA GLY A 266 18.90 -6.87 -30.67
C GLY A 266 17.66 -6.13 -30.16
N GLY A 267 17.17 -6.53 -28.99
CA GLY A 267 16.04 -5.89 -28.30
C GLY A 267 16.47 -4.64 -27.55
N GLY A 268 15.53 -3.70 -27.39
CA GLY A 268 15.80 -2.45 -26.67
C GLY A 268 15.76 -2.60 -25.15
N GLY A 269 16.40 -1.73 -24.37
CA GLY A 269 16.43 -1.85 -22.90
C GLY A 269 17.29 -0.81 -22.20
N TYR A 270 17.53 -0.95 -20.90
CA TYR A 270 18.37 0.01 -20.18
C TYR A 270 19.76 0.10 -20.80
N TYR A 271 20.35 -1.08 -21.01
CA TYR A 271 21.26 -1.33 -22.10
C TYR A 271 20.65 -2.35 -23.06
N ALA A 272 20.73 -2.05 -24.35
CA ALA A 272 20.18 -2.89 -25.40
C ALA A 272 21.00 -4.18 -25.63
N GLY A 273 20.33 -5.21 -26.15
CA GLY A 273 20.98 -6.41 -26.66
C GLY A 273 21.69 -6.15 -27.99
N SER A 274 22.63 -7.03 -28.34
CA SER A 274 23.29 -6.98 -29.65
C SER A 274 22.52 -7.79 -30.70
N GLY A 275 22.72 -7.42 -31.96
CA GLY A 275 22.23 -8.21 -33.08
C GLY A 275 22.97 -9.54 -33.22
N GLY A 276 22.27 -10.56 -33.72
CA GLY A 276 22.86 -11.84 -34.11
C GLY A 276 23.66 -11.71 -35.40
N SER A 277 24.67 -12.56 -35.60
CA SER A 277 25.45 -12.53 -36.85
C SER A 277 24.70 -13.14 -38.04
N GLY A 278 25.07 -12.70 -39.25
CA GLY A 278 24.56 -13.30 -40.48
C GLY A 278 25.23 -14.64 -40.81
N GLY A 279 24.56 -15.47 -41.61
CA GLY A 279 25.09 -16.73 -42.13
C GLY A 279 26.20 -16.53 -43.18
N GLY A 280 27.15 -17.46 -43.24
CA GLY A 280 28.26 -17.49 -44.20
C GLY A 280 28.07 -18.45 -45.38
N ASN A 281 29.02 -18.44 -46.33
CA ASN A 281 28.91 -19.18 -47.58
C ASN A 281 29.75 -20.47 -47.57
N ILE A 282 29.08 -21.59 -47.26
CA ILE A 282 29.22 -22.99 -47.73
C ILE A 282 28.09 -23.73 -46.98
N GLY A 283 27.07 -24.23 -47.70
CA GLY A 283 26.10 -25.18 -47.13
C GLY A 283 24.88 -24.62 -46.38
N ASN A 284 24.34 -23.45 -46.75
CA ASN A 284 23.05 -22.95 -46.21
C ASN A 284 23.09 -22.63 -44.70
N LEU A 285 24.09 -21.84 -44.27
CA LEU A 285 24.27 -21.47 -42.86
C LEU A 285 23.24 -20.43 -42.41
N TYR A 286 22.80 -20.58 -41.16
CA TYR A 286 21.70 -19.82 -40.59
C TYR A 286 22.16 -18.51 -39.93
N GLY A 287 21.31 -17.48 -39.97
CA GLY A 287 21.52 -16.24 -39.24
C GLY A 287 21.09 -16.39 -37.79
N ALA A 288 21.85 -15.87 -36.83
CA ALA A 288 21.58 -16.04 -35.41
C ALA A 288 20.47 -15.10 -34.91
N GLY A 289 19.83 -15.45 -33.79
CA GLY A 289 18.92 -14.55 -33.09
C GLY A 289 19.65 -13.38 -32.43
N GLY A 290 18.98 -12.24 -32.31
CA GLY A 290 19.46 -11.10 -31.52
C GLY A 290 19.20 -11.30 -30.03
N GLY A 291 20.02 -10.71 -29.17
CA GLY A 291 19.82 -10.73 -27.72
C GLY A 291 18.77 -9.73 -27.27
N GLY A 292 18.10 -9.98 -26.14
CA GLY A 292 17.14 -9.05 -25.54
C GLY A 292 17.81 -7.86 -24.87
N GLY A 293 17.06 -6.79 -24.59
CA GLY A 293 17.55 -5.67 -23.77
C GLY A 293 17.27 -5.86 -22.28
N SER A 294 18.13 -5.27 -21.44
CA SER A 294 17.99 -5.36 -19.97
C SER A 294 16.89 -4.44 -19.44
N SER A 295 16.43 -4.76 -18.23
CA SER A 295 15.57 -3.89 -17.44
C SER A 295 16.34 -3.15 -16.36
N PHE A 296 15.74 -2.06 -15.87
CA PHE A 296 16.34 -1.21 -14.86
C PHE A 296 15.28 -0.58 -13.96
N ALA A 297 15.65 -0.39 -12.70
CA ALA A 297 14.94 0.47 -11.77
C ALA A 297 15.96 1.27 -10.96
N VAL A 298 15.66 2.54 -10.72
CA VAL A 298 16.49 3.38 -9.83
C VAL A 298 16.52 2.82 -8.43
N THR A 299 17.62 3.07 -7.72
CA THR A 299 17.83 2.58 -6.35
C THR A 299 16.86 3.15 -5.31
N SER A 300 16.20 4.28 -5.62
CA SER A 300 15.15 4.85 -4.78
C SER A 300 13.79 4.15 -4.93
N ALA A 301 13.64 3.28 -5.93
CA ALA A 301 12.43 2.49 -6.12
C ALA A 301 12.36 1.34 -5.10
N THR A 302 11.15 0.93 -4.76
CA THR A 302 10.86 -0.18 -3.83
C THR A 302 9.98 -1.22 -4.52
N ASP A 303 9.82 -2.40 -3.91
CA ASP A 303 9.04 -3.53 -4.47
C ASP A 303 9.44 -3.89 -5.91
N VAL A 304 10.74 -3.82 -6.21
CA VAL A 304 11.27 -3.98 -7.56
C VAL A 304 11.25 -5.44 -7.99
N SER A 305 10.67 -5.71 -9.16
CA SER A 305 10.74 -6.99 -9.86
C SER A 305 11.11 -6.76 -11.32
N LEU A 306 12.15 -7.44 -11.81
CA LEU A 306 12.64 -7.36 -13.19
C LEU A 306 12.58 -8.76 -13.80
N LEU A 307 11.54 -9.04 -14.59
CA LEU A 307 11.31 -10.35 -15.18
C LEU A 307 11.66 -10.37 -16.67
N GLN A 308 12.19 -11.50 -17.14
CA GLN A 308 12.43 -11.75 -18.55
C GLN A 308 11.21 -12.36 -19.24
N GLY A 309 10.98 -11.99 -20.49
CA GLY A 309 10.14 -12.73 -21.42
C GLY A 309 8.68 -12.93 -21.01
N VAL A 310 8.00 -11.83 -20.68
CA VAL A 310 6.61 -11.80 -20.20
C VAL A 310 5.63 -11.37 -21.30
N ASN A 311 6.00 -10.40 -22.13
CA ASN A 311 5.04 -9.68 -22.97
C ASN A 311 5.17 -9.97 -24.47
N HIS A 312 4.00 -10.08 -25.10
CA HIS A 312 3.80 -10.20 -26.55
C HIS A 312 3.27 -8.88 -27.14
N GLY A 313 3.49 -8.66 -28.43
CA GLY A 313 3.11 -7.44 -29.14
C GLY A 313 3.90 -6.21 -28.69
N ASN A 314 3.24 -5.05 -28.73
CA ASN A 314 3.81 -3.80 -28.24
C ASN A 314 4.06 -3.86 -26.74
N GLY A 315 4.91 -2.96 -26.24
CA GLY A 315 5.02 -2.72 -24.81
C GLY A 315 3.71 -2.22 -24.21
N LYS A 316 3.72 -2.05 -22.90
CA LYS A 316 2.60 -1.51 -22.14
C LYS A 316 3.12 -0.84 -20.87
N ALA A 317 2.44 0.20 -20.40
CA ALA A 317 2.65 0.75 -19.08
C ALA A 317 1.33 0.83 -18.31
N VAL A 318 1.33 0.42 -17.05
CA VAL A 318 0.21 0.56 -16.12
C VAL A 318 0.72 1.31 -14.90
N VAL A 319 0.21 2.52 -14.68
CA VAL A 319 0.52 3.34 -13.51
C VAL A 319 -0.68 3.32 -12.58
N SER A 320 -0.52 2.71 -11.41
CA SER A 320 -1.55 2.61 -10.37
C SER A 320 -1.17 3.48 -9.18
N PHE A 321 -2.16 4.13 -8.56
CA PHE A 321 -1.91 5.00 -7.42
C PHE A 321 -3.11 5.06 -6.49
N ARG A 322 -2.88 5.60 -5.29
CA ARG A 322 -3.92 5.95 -4.33
C ARG A 322 -3.72 7.38 -3.87
N TYR A 323 -4.80 8.08 -3.62
CA TYR A 323 -4.77 9.42 -3.04
C TYR A 323 -4.47 9.33 -1.56
N GLY A 324 -3.60 10.20 -1.06
CA GLY A 324 -3.36 10.35 0.37
C GLY A 324 -4.63 10.74 1.11
N THR A 325 -4.65 10.47 2.42
CA THR A 325 -5.75 10.88 3.30
C THR A 325 -5.20 11.55 4.55
N THR A 326 -6.01 12.43 5.14
CA THR A 326 -5.78 12.96 6.48
C THR A 326 -6.80 12.32 7.42
N LEU A 327 -6.31 11.84 8.57
CA LEU A 327 -7.15 11.29 9.63
C LEU A 327 -7.06 12.20 10.86
N SER A 328 -8.20 12.74 11.26
CA SER A 328 -8.35 13.48 12.52
C SER A 328 -9.20 12.67 13.49
N LEU A 329 -8.90 12.81 14.78
CA LEU A 329 -9.61 12.15 15.87
C LEU A 329 -10.08 13.21 16.86
N THR A 330 -11.32 13.10 17.29
CA THR A 330 -11.93 13.98 18.28
C THR A 330 -12.67 13.16 19.32
N ALA A 331 -12.77 13.71 20.53
CA ALA A 331 -13.55 13.16 21.63
C ALA A 331 -14.65 14.16 22.00
N ASP A 332 -15.84 13.68 22.35
CA ASP A 332 -16.92 14.54 22.88
C ASP A 332 -16.54 15.20 24.21
N THR A 333 -15.68 14.55 25.00
CA THR A 333 -14.99 15.14 26.15
C THR A 333 -13.60 14.52 26.31
N ASN A 334 -12.61 15.30 26.73
CA ASN A 334 -11.28 14.78 27.09
C ASN A 334 -11.16 14.41 28.58
N THR A 335 -12.19 14.69 29.39
CA THR A 335 -12.22 14.40 30.83
C THR A 335 -13.50 13.64 31.23
N PRO A 336 -13.77 12.47 30.63
CA PRO A 336 -14.93 11.66 31.01
C PRO A 336 -14.81 11.19 32.46
N LEU A 337 -15.96 11.03 33.12
CA LEU A 337 -16.01 10.40 34.43
C LEU A 337 -15.92 8.88 34.28
N PHE A 338 -15.29 8.20 35.25
CA PHE A 338 -15.24 6.73 35.27
C PHE A 338 -16.65 6.12 35.13
N GLY A 339 -16.77 5.13 34.24
CA GLY A 339 -18.02 4.44 33.90
C GLY A 339 -18.97 5.22 32.98
N HIS A 340 -18.70 6.49 32.69
CA HIS A 340 -19.52 7.27 31.75
C HIS A 340 -19.08 7.02 30.31
N ALA A 341 -20.04 7.16 29.39
CA ALA A 341 -19.77 7.00 27.97
C ALA A 341 -18.91 8.16 27.43
N LEU A 342 -17.95 7.79 26.60
CA LEU A 342 -17.10 8.64 25.78
C LEU A 342 -17.39 8.30 24.32
N THR A 343 -17.54 9.32 23.48
CA THR A 343 -17.69 9.16 22.03
C THR A 343 -16.46 9.69 21.32
N LEU A 344 -15.78 8.80 20.60
CA LEU A 344 -14.64 9.10 19.76
C LEU A 344 -15.10 9.16 18.30
N THR A 345 -14.79 10.26 17.62
CA THR A 345 -15.13 10.46 16.21
C THR A 345 -13.84 10.60 15.40
N ALA A 346 -13.62 9.64 14.52
CA ALA A 346 -12.57 9.67 13.52
C ALA A 346 -13.12 10.23 12.20
N ALA A 347 -12.42 11.20 11.63
CA ALA A 347 -12.75 11.82 10.36
C ALA A 347 -11.61 11.63 9.37
N VAL A 348 -11.92 10.97 8.26
CA VAL A 348 -10.99 10.71 7.16
C VAL A 348 -11.39 11.57 5.97
N ASP A 349 -10.51 12.46 5.57
CA ASP A 349 -10.71 13.34 4.42
C ASP A 349 -9.67 13.00 3.32
N PRO A 350 -10.09 12.94 2.05
CA PRO A 350 -9.18 12.68 0.95
C PRO A 350 -8.32 13.92 0.68
N ALA A 351 -7.04 13.72 0.37
CA ALA A 351 -6.15 14.82 -0.02
C ALA A 351 -6.53 15.43 -1.39
N ASN A 352 -7.34 14.72 -2.17
CA ASN A 352 -7.83 15.17 -3.47
C ASN A 352 -9.34 14.86 -3.60
N PRO A 353 -10.20 15.85 -3.92
CA PRO A 353 -11.63 15.62 -4.10
C PRO A 353 -11.99 14.59 -5.18
N ALA A 354 -11.13 14.41 -6.20
CA ALA A 354 -11.32 13.42 -7.26
C ALA A 354 -11.33 11.97 -6.75
N ALA A 355 -10.80 11.72 -5.54
CA ALA A 355 -10.83 10.42 -4.89
C ALA A 355 -12.24 10.01 -4.43
N GLY A 356 -13.17 10.96 -4.33
CA GLY A 356 -14.47 10.73 -3.69
C GLY A 356 -14.36 10.56 -2.17
N THR A 357 -15.47 10.19 -1.53
CA THR A 357 -15.50 9.99 -0.07
C THR A 357 -14.78 8.69 0.32
N PRO A 358 -13.82 8.73 1.27
CA PRO A 358 -13.13 7.54 1.76
C PRO A 358 -14.09 6.49 2.35
N GLY A 359 -13.93 5.23 1.90
CA GLY A 359 -14.60 4.04 2.45
C GLY A 359 -13.70 3.31 3.45
N GLY A 360 -13.87 2.00 3.67
CA GLY A 360 -12.97 1.22 4.53
C GLY A 360 -13.27 1.32 6.04
N THR A 361 -12.25 1.12 6.88
CA THR A 361 -12.41 1.01 8.35
C THR A 361 -11.39 1.82 9.13
N VAL A 362 -11.76 2.27 10.32
CA VAL A 362 -10.87 2.90 11.29
C VAL A 362 -10.73 2.01 12.52
N THR A 363 -9.49 1.78 12.96
CA THR A 363 -9.18 1.12 14.23
C THR A 363 -8.79 2.17 15.26
N PHE A 364 -9.48 2.16 16.39
CA PHE A 364 -9.19 3.00 17.56
C PHE A 364 -8.35 2.20 18.56
N SER A 365 -7.29 2.82 19.08
CA SER A 365 -6.36 2.17 20.02
C SER A 365 -6.02 3.10 21.19
N ASP A 366 -5.81 2.52 22.37
CA ASP A 366 -5.21 3.18 23.52
C ASP A 366 -3.79 2.63 23.70
N GLY A 367 -2.78 3.44 23.35
CA GLY A 367 -1.43 2.95 23.15
C GLY A 367 -1.39 1.81 22.13
N THR A 368 -0.95 0.62 22.53
CA THR A 368 -0.92 -0.59 21.69
C THR A 368 -2.20 -1.44 21.78
N LYS A 369 -3.09 -1.14 22.73
CA LYS A 369 -4.32 -1.92 22.93
C LYS A 369 -5.41 -1.44 21.96
N GLN A 370 -5.82 -2.31 21.05
CA GLN A 370 -6.97 -2.05 20.20
C GLN A 370 -8.25 -1.96 21.05
N LEU A 371 -9.00 -0.87 20.87
CA LEU A 371 -10.30 -0.65 21.51
C LEU A 371 -11.45 -1.15 20.62
N ALA A 372 -11.43 -0.77 19.34
CA ALA A 372 -12.45 -1.15 18.36
C ALA A 372 -11.98 -0.93 16.92
N THR A 373 -12.63 -1.63 15.98
CA THR A 373 -12.55 -1.34 14.54
C THR A 373 -13.96 -1.03 14.03
N VAL A 374 -14.12 0.13 13.40
CA VAL A 374 -15.41 0.68 12.99
C VAL A 374 -15.38 1.02 11.49
N PRO A 375 -16.36 0.60 10.68
CA PRO A 375 -16.44 0.98 9.28
C PRO A 375 -16.77 2.47 9.11
N LEU A 376 -16.24 3.08 8.06
CA LEU A 376 -16.55 4.46 7.71
C LEU A 376 -17.94 4.58 7.07
N THR A 377 -18.69 5.60 7.50
CA THR A 377 -19.94 6.05 6.88
C THR A 377 -19.79 7.54 6.57
N GLY A 378 -19.80 7.91 5.29
CA GLY A 378 -19.59 9.32 4.89
C GLY A 378 -18.22 9.88 5.29
N GLY A 379 -17.17 9.05 5.29
CA GLY A 379 -15.82 9.45 5.71
C GLY A 379 -15.67 9.64 7.22
N ARG A 380 -16.63 9.16 8.03
CA ARG A 380 -16.60 9.26 9.50
C ARG A 380 -16.79 7.88 10.15
N ALA A 381 -16.08 7.63 11.25
CA ALA A 381 -16.26 6.46 12.10
C ALA A 381 -16.48 6.93 13.54
N GLU A 382 -17.55 6.47 14.16
CA GLU A 382 -17.89 6.80 15.55
C GLU A 382 -17.77 5.56 16.43
N PHE A 383 -17.00 5.70 17.50
CA PHE A 383 -16.82 4.66 18.52
C PHE A 383 -17.24 5.18 19.89
N ARG A 384 -18.22 4.52 20.50
CA ARG A 384 -18.72 4.85 21.84
C ARG A 384 -18.24 3.80 22.84
N THR A 385 -17.62 4.23 23.93
CA THR A 385 -17.11 3.34 24.98
C THR A 385 -17.30 3.93 26.38
N SER A 386 -17.50 3.08 27.38
CA SER A 386 -17.46 3.44 28.80
C SER A 386 -16.47 2.59 29.59
N ALA A 387 -15.63 1.81 28.89
CA ALA A 387 -14.76 0.80 29.47
C ALA A 387 -13.34 1.31 29.75
N LEU A 388 -13.04 2.58 29.46
CA LEU A 388 -11.74 3.17 29.80
C LEU A 388 -11.58 3.24 31.32
N ARG A 389 -10.39 2.88 31.80
CA ARG A 389 -10.06 2.86 33.23
C ARG A 389 -9.81 4.27 33.74
N PRO A 390 -9.83 4.50 35.05
CA PRO A 390 -9.34 5.76 35.61
C PRO A 390 -7.87 5.99 35.24
N GLY A 391 -7.53 7.22 34.86
CA GLY A 391 -6.18 7.59 34.44
C GLY A 391 -6.13 8.26 33.06
N THR A 392 -4.92 8.52 32.59
CA THR A 392 -4.66 9.15 31.29
C THR A 392 -4.46 8.09 30.21
N HIS A 393 -5.19 8.24 29.10
CA HIS A 393 -5.18 7.38 27.93
C HIS A 393 -4.68 8.16 26.71
N ALA A 394 -3.80 7.52 25.93
CA ALA A 394 -3.24 8.10 24.71
C ALA A 394 -3.94 7.44 23.52
N VAL A 395 -5.09 8.01 23.12
CA VAL A 395 -5.96 7.40 22.11
C VAL A 395 -5.48 7.79 20.71
N THR A 396 -5.31 6.80 19.85
CA THR A 396 -4.95 6.97 18.44
C THR A 396 -5.97 6.30 17.53
N ALA A 397 -5.97 6.68 16.26
CA ALA A 397 -6.77 6.02 15.25
C ALA A 397 -5.94 5.73 14.00
N THR A 398 -6.23 4.60 13.34
CA THR A 398 -5.61 4.19 12.08
C THR A 398 -6.68 3.84 11.06
N TYR A 399 -6.61 4.45 9.89
CA TYR A 399 -7.48 4.19 8.74
C TYR A 399 -6.84 3.14 7.82
N SER A 400 -7.60 2.12 7.44
CA SER A 400 -7.12 1.00 6.62
C SER A 400 -6.81 1.34 5.16
N GLY A 401 -7.29 2.47 4.66
CA GLY A 401 -7.36 2.72 3.21
C GLY A 401 -8.51 1.97 2.53
N ASP A 402 -8.65 2.24 1.24
CA ASP A 402 -9.56 1.59 0.29
C ASP A 402 -8.88 1.48 -1.10
N PRO A 403 -9.55 0.99 -2.16
CA PRO A 403 -8.93 0.91 -3.50
C PRO A 403 -8.44 2.24 -4.10
N ALA A 404 -9.01 3.38 -3.70
CA ALA A 404 -8.66 4.71 -4.20
C ALA A 404 -7.88 5.56 -3.19
N ASN A 405 -8.05 5.31 -1.89
CA ASN A 405 -7.50 6.10 -0.80
C ASN A 405 -6.44 5.31 -0.02
N ALA A 406 -5.29 5.93 0.21
CA ALA A 406 -4.22 5.36 1.01
C ALA A 406 -4.59 5.34 2.50
N ALA A 407 -4.03 4.35 3.21
CA ALA A 407 -4.10 4.26 4.66
C ALA A 407 -3.44 5.49 5.32
N SER A 408 -3.93 5.87 6.49
CA SER A 408 -3.38 6.98 7.28
C SER A 408 -3.57 6.74 8.77
N ALA A 409 -2.88 7.51 9.59
CA ALA A 409 -2.99 7.47 11.04
C ALA A 409 -3.11 8.90 11.58
N THR A 410 -3.65 9.03 12.79
CA THR A 410 -3.61 10.29 13.54
C THR A 410 -2.17 10.74 13.74
N ALA A 411 -1.87 12.03 13.49
CA ALA A 411 -0.52 12.58 13.64
C ALA A 411 0.04 12.52 15.08
N GLY A 412 -0.85 12.44 16.07
CA GLY A 412 -0.52 12.28 17.48
C GLY A 412 -1.70 11.68 18.25
N ALA A 413 -1.46 11.35 19.51
CA ALA A 413 -2.50 10.84 20.39
C ALA A 413 -3.44 11.97 20.84
N THR A 414 -4.71 11.62 21.01
CA THR A 414 -5.69 12.42 21.75
C THR A 414 -5.66 11.97 23.21
N ASP A 415 -5.21 12.86 24.09
CA ASP A 415 -5.17 12.57 25.53
C ASP A 415 -6.58 12.62 26.13
N VAL A 416 -7.01 11.51 26.71
CA VAL A 416 -8.27 11.37 27.44
C VAL A 416 -7.95 11.02 28.88
N THR A 417 -8.36 11.85 29.83
CA THR A 417 -8.13 11.59 31.26
C THR A 417 -9.44 11.23 31.94
N VAL A 418 -9.61 9.95 32.23
CA VAL A 418 -10.78 9.44 32.93
C VAL A 418 -10.65 9.78 34.42
N GLY A 419 -11.55 10.63 34.90
CA GLY A 419 -11.53 11.17 36.24
C GLY A 419 -12.69 10.72 37.11
N PHE A 420 -12.80 11.37 38.27
CA PHE A 420 -13.85 11.13 39.26
C PHE A 420 -14.62 12.42 39.54
N SER A 421 -15.91 12.31 39.85
CA SER A 421 -16.73 13.48 40.18
C SER A 421 -16.40 14.04 41.58
N ARG A 422 -15.64 13.29 42.38
CA ARG A 422 -15.23 13.63 43.74
C ARG A 422 -13.75 13.31 43.94
N PRO A 423 -13.04 14.03 44.84
CA PRO A 423 -11.69 13.67 45.23
C PRO A 423 -11.63 12.24 45.78
N CYS A 424 -10.55 11.53 45.45
CA CYS A 424 -10.34 10.18 45.98
C CYS A 424 -10.20 10.19 47.50
N ILE A 425 -10.75 9.16 48.15
CA ILE A 425 -10.47 8.89 49.56
C ILE A 425 -9.06 8.30 49.65
N THR A 426 -8.15 9.04 50.28
CA THR A 426 -6.74 8.65 50.48
C THR A 426 -6.39 8.41 51.95
N THR A 427 -7.34 8.63 52.85
CA THR A 427 -7.19 8.44 54.31
C THR A 427 -8.36 7.63 54.86
N ALA A 428 -8.39 7.42 56.18
CA ALA A 428 -9.50 6.75 56.83
C ALA A 428 -10.81 7.54 56.76
N HIS A 429 -11.87 6.90 56.25
CA HIS A 429 -13.25 7.34 56.30
C HIS A 429 -14.06 6.36 57.17
N ARG A 430 -14.88 6.88 58.07
CA ARG A 430 -15.72 6.10 58.99
C ARG A 430 -17.18 6.49 58.83
N GLY A 431 -18.06 5.49 58.76
CA GLY A 431 -19.50 5.67 58.55
C GLY A 431 -19.94 5.25 57.15
N PRO A 432 -21.23 5.42 56.82
CA PRO A 432 -21.77 5.04 55.51
C PRO A 432 -21.17 5.87 54.38
N LEU A 433 -20.79 5.22 53.29
CA LEU A 433 -20.31 5.84 52.06
C LEU A 433 -21.30 5.52 50.92
N SER A 434 -21.85 6.54 50.28
CA SER A 434 -22.75 6.37 49.14
C SER A 434 -22.24 7.11 47.91
N VAL A 435 -22.29 6.43 46.76
CA VAL A 435 -22.05 7.00 45.43
C VAL A 435 -23.40 7.16 44.74
N ALA A 436 -23.79 8.38 44.40
CA ALA A 436 -25.08 8.68 43.80
C ALA A 436 -25.09 8.47 42.27
N THR A 437 -26.27 8.59 41.65
CA THR A 437 -26.45 8.56 40.20
C THR A 437 -25.65 9.68 39.53
N GLY A 438 -24.87 9.36 38.50
CA GLY A 438 -23.98 10.30 37.80
C GLY A 438 -22.68 10.61 38.54
N GLU A 439 -22.50 10.09 39.76
CA GLU A 439 -21.24 10.25 40.49
C GLU A 439 -20.27 9.10 40.19
N SER A 440 -18.97 9.44 40.21
CA SER A 440 -17.89 8.46 40.23
C SER A 440 -16.93 8.79 41.38
N LEU A 441 -16.58 7.76 42.15
CA LEU A 441 -15.70 7.90 43.32
C LEU A 441 -14.55 6.89 43.27
N CYS A 442 -13.40 7.31 43.76
CA CYS A 442 -12.24 6.47 44.01
C CYS A 442 -11.94 6.35 45.52
N ILE A 443 -11.53 5.16 45.93
CA ILE A 443 -10.72 4.96 47.14
C ILE A 443 -9.32 4.60 46.64
N ALA A 444 -8.39 5.52 46.82
CA ALA A 444 -7.04 5.47 46.27
C ALA A 444 -6.06 4.82 47.26
N PRO A 445 -4.81 4.54 46.85
CA PRO A 445 -3.82 3.88 47.70
C PRO A 445 -3.67 4.55 49.07
N GLY A 446 -3.71 3.74 50.14
CA GLY A 446 -3.68 4.21 51.53
C GLY A 446 -5.03 4.68 52.10
N GLY A 447 -6.06 4.78 51.26
CA GLY A 447 -7.45 5.01 51.68
C GLY A 447 -8.02 3.81 52.45
N SER A 448 -8.87 4.09 53.45
CA SER A 448 -9.64 3.04 54.11
C SER A 448 -11.06 3.47 54.39
N GLN A 449 -11.99 2.53 54.28
CA GLN A 449 -13.41 2.76 54.50
C GLN A 449 -13.94 1.79 55.55
N THR A 450 -14.42 2.31 56.68
CA THR A 450 -15.07 1.52 57.74
C THR A 450 -16.55 1.87 57.84
N GLY A 451 -17.42 0.96 57.42
CA GLY A 451 -18.86 1.17 57.32
C GLY A 451 -19.41 0.71 55.97
N PRO A 452 -20.74 0.72 55.77
CA PRO A 452 -21.35 0.25 54.54
C PRO A 452 -20.98 1.14 53.35
N VAL A 453 -20.70 0.53 52.20
CA VAL A 453 -20.50 1.20 50.89
C VAL A 453 -21.67 0.86 49.99
N THR A 454 -22.36 1.88 49.49
CA THR A 454 -23.53 1.72 48.61
C THR A 454 -23.34 2.52 47.31
N VAL A 455 -23.19 1.82 46.19
CA VAL A 455 -23.19 2.41 44.85
C VAL A 455 -24.61 2.33 44.30
N ARG A 456 -25.27 3.48 44.17
CA ARG A 456 -26.62 3.56 43.62
C ARG A 456 -26.59 3.37 42.10
N SER A 457 -27.76 3.08 41.53
CA SER A 457 -27.88 2.95 40.09
C SER A 457 -27.41 4.22 39.38
N GLY A 458 -26.58 4.05 38.35
CA GLY A 458 -25.95 5.15 37.63
C GLY A 458 -24.68 5.71 38.29
N GLY A 459 -24.22 5.18 39.44
CA GLY A 459 -22.95 5.56 40.07
C GLY A 459 -21.80 4.63 39.67
N ALA A 460 -20.55 5.07 39.87
CA ALA A 460 -19.35 4.25 39.61
C ALA A 460 -18.34 4.30 40.76
N LEU A 461 -17.68 3.18 41.05
CA LEU A 461 -16.70 3.08 42.13
C LEU A 461 -15.41 2.37 41.68
N ALA A 462 -14.28 3.01 41.95
CA ALA A 462 -12.95 2.41 41.82
C ALA A 462 -12.28 2.29 43.20
N VAL A 463 -11.64 1.16 43.48
CA VAL A 463 -10.93 0.88 44.74
C VAL A 463 -9.56 0.30 44.37
N THR A 464 -8.50 1.01 44.71
CA THR A 464 -7.12 0.64 44.33
C THR A 464 -6.21 0.71 45.54
N ASP A 465 -5.53 -0.40 45.86
CA ASP A 465 -4.61 -0.55 47.00
C ASP A 465 -5.16 0.02 48.32
N ALA A 466 -6.43 -0.29 48.59
CA ALA A 466 -7.19 0.25 49.70
C ALA A 466 -7.85 -0.84 50.56
N GLU A 467 -8.29 -0.47 51.77
CA GLU A 467 -8.99 -1.38 52.68
C GLU A 467 -10.46 -0.98 52.89
N ILE A 468 -11.38 -1.92 52.69
CA ILE A 468 -12.80 -1.75 53.01
C ILE A 468 -13.20 -2.73 54.10
N THR A 469 -13.73 -2.21 55.20
CA THR A 469 -14.31 -2.98 56.31
C THR A 469 -15.79 -2.64 56.45
N GLY A 470 -16.66 -3.56 56.03
CA GLY A 470 -18.10 -3.37 55.94
C GLY A 470 -18.69 -3.95 54.65
N PRO A 471 -20.02 -3.98 54.52
CA PRO A 471 -20.67 -4.47 53.31
C PRO A 471 -20.47 -3.50 52.13
N VAL A 472 -20.14 -4.03 50.95
CA VAL A 472 -20.14 -3.31 49.67
C VAL A 472 -21.34 -3.80 48.85
N SER A 473 -22.21 -2.87 48.46
CA SER A 473 -23.39 -3.16 47.64
C SER A 473 -23.46 -2.18 46.48
N ALA A 474 -23.47 -2.72 45.26
CA ALA A 474 -23.68 -1.98 44.03
C ALA A 474 -24.85 -2.63 43.27
N ASP A 475 -25.78 -1.80 42.81
CA ASP A 475 -26.96 -2.29 42.11
C ASP A 475 -27.38 -1.31 41.00
N GLY A 476 -27.19 -1.73 39.75
CA GLY A 476 -27.39 -0.86 38.58
C GLY A 476 -26.27 0.17 38.36
N ALA A 477 -25.06 -0.10 38.85
CA ALA A 477 -23.91 0.79 38.71
C ALA A 477 -23.49 0.96 37.24
N LEU A 478 -22.80 2.06 36.94
CA LEU A 478 -22.20 2.30 35.62
C LEU A 478 -20.91 1.53 35.42
N ALA A 479 -20.04 1.47 36.43
CA ALA A 479 -18.81 0.67 36.38
C ALA A 479 -18.27 0.42 37.79
N MET A 480 -17.56 -0.69 37.94
CA MET A 480 -16.92 -1.12 39.18
C MET A 480 -15.50 -1.59 38.88
N ALA A 481 -14.50 -1.11 39.63
CA ALA A 481 -13.12 -1.56 39.50
C ALA A 481 -12.47 -1.76 40.88
N PHE A 482 -12.06 -2.98 41.19
CA PHE A 482 -11.35 -3.33 42.43
C PHE A 482 -9.99 -3.93 42.08
N CYS A 483 -8.91 -3.28 42.53
CA CYS A 483 -7.54 -3.66 42.20
C CYS A 483 -6.65 -3.61 43.46
N GLY A 484 -5.90 -4.68 43.72
CA GLY A 484 -4.91 -4.75 44.81
C GLY A 484 -5.48 -4.51 46.21
N SER A 485 -6.80 -4.62 46.39
CA SER A 485 -7.49 -4.11 47.57
C SER A 485 -7.95 -5.23 48.51
N LYS A 486 -8.22 -4.88 49.76
CA LYS A 486 -8.67 -5.80 50.80
C LYS A 486 -10.09 -5.47 51.25
N PHE A 487 -10.97 -6.45 51.20
CA PHE A 487 -12.36 -6.34 51.59
C PHE A 487 -12.63 -7.26 52.78
N THR A 488 -13.20 -6.72 53.86
CA THR A 488 -13.65 -7.48 55.03
C THR A 488 -15.14 -7.22 55.23
N GLY A 489 -15.97 -8.16 54.80
CA GLY A 489 -17.42 -8.01 54.69
C GLY A 489 -17.98 -8.55 53.37
N PRO A 490 -19.31 -8.60 53.21
CA PRO A 490 -19.93 -9.08 51.97
C PRO A 490 -19.73 -8.08 50.82
N VAL A 491 -19.44 -8.58 49.62
CA VAL A 491 -19.33 -7.79 48.38
C VAL A 491 -20.43 -8.26 47.42
N THR A 492 -21.34 -7.37 47.06
CA THR A 492 -22.44 -7.64 46.13
C THR A 492 -22.43 -6.62 45.00
N VAL A 493 -22.31 -7.10 43.75
CA VAL A 493 -22.35 -6.29 42.54
C VAL A 493 -23.42 -6.84 41.60
N GLY A 494 -24.50 -6.09 41.47
CA GLY A 494 -25.69 -6.46 40.75
C GLY A 494 -26.02 -5.52 39.59
N ARG A 495 -26.53 -6.06 38.48
CA ARG A 495 -27.17 -5.30 37.39
C ARG A 495 -26.33 -4.16 36.80
N THR A 496 -25.01 -4.24 36.91
CA THR A 496 -24.10 -3.22 36.37
C THR A 496 -24.13 -3.27 34.85
N THR A 497 -24.21 -2.10 34.20
CA THR A 497 -24.32 -2.00 32.73
C THR A 497 -22.98 -1.74 32.04
N GLY A 498 -21.99 -1.16 32.72
CA GLY A 498 -20.61 -1.10 32.24
C GLY A 498 -19.72 -2.13 32.94
N SER A 499 -18.41 -1.99 32.77
CA SER A 499 -17.45 -3.01 33.18
C SER A 499 -17.42 -3.23 34.68
N VAL A 500 -17.37 -4.51 35.08
CA VAL A 500 -17.06 -4.94 36.44
C VAL A 500 -15.71 -5.64 36.41
N LEU A 501 -14.68 -4.98 36.94
CA LEU A 501 -13.33 -5.50 37.05
C LEU A 501 -13.01 -5.77 38.52
N ILE A 502 -12.77 -7.02 38.88
CA ILE A 502 -12.38 -7.43 40.22
C ILE A 502 -11.09 -8.23 40.06
N GLY A 503 -9.95 -7.51 40.03
CA GLY A 503 -8.64 -8.08 39.74
C GLY A 503 -8.51 -8.58 38.29
N SER A 504 -7.26 -8.63 37.81
CA SER A 504 -6.89 -9.11 36.48
C SER A 504 -5.64 -9.98 36.54
N ASP A 505 -5.56 -10.98 35.67
CA ASP A 505 -4.37 -11.77 35.37
C ASP A 505 -3.55 -11.19 34.20
N ASP A 506 -4.09 -10.20 33.49
CA ASP A 506 -3.36 -9.44 32.48
C ASP A 506 -2.47 -8.38 33.14
N ALA A 507 -1.16 -8.54 33.03
CA ALA A 507 -0.19 -7.56 33.53
C ALA A 507 -0.36 -6.18 32.87
N ALA A 508 -0.83 -6.11 31.63
CA ALA A 508 -1.15 -4.86 30.94
C ALA A 508 -2.47 -4.23 31.45
N ALA A 509 -3.29 -4.99 32.18
CA ALA A 509 -4.49 -4.46 32.79
C ALA A 509 -4.19 -3.58 34.03
N GLY A 510 -3.00 -3.69 34.61
CA GLY A 510 -2.59 -2.86 35.76
C GLY A 510 -3.51 -2.98 36.98
N CYS A 511 -4.26 -4.07 37.09
CA CYS A 511 -5.23 -4.30 38.15
C CYS A 511 -4.87 -5.58 38.91
N ALA A 512 -4.13 -5.44 40.00
CA ALA A 512 -3.73 -6.57 40.83
C ALA A 512 -4.95 -7.28 41.46
N GLY A 513 -4.82 -8.56 41.76
CA GLY A 513 -5.84 -9.35 42.45
C GLY A 513 -6.18 -8.82 43.86
N ASN A 514 -7.41 -9.06 44.31
CA ASN A 514 -7.92 -8.58 45.59
C ASN A 514 -7.94 -9.69 46.65
N THR A 515 -7.96 -9.31 47.93
CA THR A 515 -8.27 -10.22 49.04
C THR A 515 -9.64 -9.91 49.61
N VAL A 516 -10.59 -10.84 49.51
CA VAL A 516 -11.95 -10.68 50.04
C VAL A 516 -12.19 -11.68 51.15
N ARG A 517 -12.49 -11.19 52.36
CA ARG A 517 -12.92 -11.98 53.52
C ARG A 517 -14.42 -11.74 53.74
N GLY A 518 -15.24 -12.61 53.16
CA GLY A 518 -16.69 -12.48 53.14
C GLY A 518 -17.29 -13.07 51.85
N PRO A 519 -18.62 -13.17 51.76
CA PRO A 519 -19.28 -13.66 50.56
C PRO A 519 -19.15 -12.66 49.40
N VAL A 520 -18.93 -13.17 48.18
CA VAL A 520 -18.94 -12.39 46.93
C VAL A 520 -20.12 -12.83 46.07
N SER A 521 -20.95 -11.88 45.65
CA SER A 521 -22.10 -12.13 44.77
C SER A 521 -22.09 -11.19 43.57
N LEU A 522 -22.01 -11.76 42.36
CA LEU A 522 -22.04 -11.05 41.08
C LEU A 522 -23.28 -11.46 40.31
N ASN A 523 -24.28 -10.58 40.21
CA ASN A 523 -25.59 -10.96 39.68
C ASN A 523 -26.07 -10.05 38.53
N GLY A 524 -26.47 -10.61 37.39
CA GLY A 524 -27.19 -9.86 36.36
C GLY A 524 -26.39 -8.76 35.68
N ASN A 525 -25.05 -8.77 35.76
CA ASN A 525 -24.21 -7.74 35.16
C ASN A 525 -24.12 -7.94 33.64
N THR A 526 -24.19 -6.85 32.87
CA THR A 526 -24.29 -6.89 31.40
C THR A 526 -23.13 -6.21 30.67
N GLY A 527 -22.33 -5.40 31.37
CA GLY A 527 -21.17 -4.71 30.79
C GLY A 527 -19.88 -5.54 30.73
N GLY A 528 -19.98 -6.86 30.97
CA GLY A 528 -18.83 -7.75 31.15
C GLY A 528 -18.32 -7.77 32.59
N VAL A 529 -17.92 -8.96 33.03
CA VAL A 529 -17.36 -9.19 34.36
C VAL A 529 -16.02 -9.89 34.18
N GLU A 530 -14.95 -9.30 34.70
CA GLU A 530 -13.65 -9.93 34.88
C GLU A 530 -13.42 -10.10 36.38
N LEU A 531 -13.15 -11.34 36.78
CA LEU A 531 -12.86 -11.73 38.14
C LEU A 531 -11.60 -12.58 38.08
N SER A 532 -10.41 -12.00 38.22
CA SER A 532 -9.15 -12.74 38.13
C SER A 532 -8.14 -12.42 39.23
N ALA A 533 -7.26 -13.37 39.52
CA ALA A 533 -6.17 -13.29 40.50
C ALA A 533 -6.60 -13.02 41.96
N ASN A 534 -7.87 -13.22 42.31
CA ASN A 534 -8.37 -12.88 43.64
C ASN A 534 -8.21 -14.02 44.66
N THR A 535 -8.06 -13.66 45.93
CA THR A 535 -8.22 -14.57 47.07
C THR A 535 -9.55 -14.28 47.77
N VAL A 536 -10.50 -15.22 47.72
CA VAL A 536 -11.81 -15.10 48.35
C VAL A 536 -11.92 -16.11 49.49
N VAL A 537 -12.04 -15.63 50.72
CA VAL A 537 -12.33 -16.42 51.92
C VAL A 537 -13.81 -16.25 52.25
N GLY A 538 -14.65 -17.15 51.72
CA GLY A 538 -16.11 -17.06 51.74
C GLY A 538 -16.74 -17.66 50.48
N PRO A 539 -18.08 -17.76 50.41
CA PRO A 539 -18.77 -18.26 49.23
C PRO A 539 -18.67 -17.27 48.06
N LEU A 540 -18.55 -17.79 46.83
CA LEU A 540 -18.54 -17.03 45.59
C LEU A 540 -19.73 -17.46 44.71
N SER A 541 -20.67 -16.56 44.45
CA SER A 541 -21.81 -16.80 43.54
C SER A 541 -21.81 -15.84 42.37
N CYS A 542 -21.98 -16.37 41.16
CA CYS A 542 -22.13 -15.58 39.96
C CYS A 542 -23.35 -16.06 39.18
N ASP A 543 -24.37 -15.23 39.01
CA ASP A 543 -25.64 -15.66 38.42
C ASP A 543 -26.13 -14.64 37.40
N ALA A 544 -26.70 -15.10 36.29
CA ALA A 544 -27.33 -14.26 35.26
C ALA A 544 -26.45 -13.14 34.65
N ASN A 545 -25.12 -13.21 34.74
CA ASN A 545 -24.23 -12.26 34.07
C ASN A 545 -24.13 -12.57 32.57
N VAL A 546 -24.12 -11.55 31.73
CA VAL A 546 -24.05 -11.69 30.27
C VAL A 546 -23.02 -10.69 29.70
N PRO A 547 -21.90 -11.14 29.11
CA PRO A 547 -21.43 -12.53 29.05
C PRO A 547 -21.15 -13.13 30.44
N ALA A 548 -20.97 -14.46 30.50
CA ALA A 548 -20.53 -15.12 31.73
C ALA A 548 -19.18 -14.52 32.19
N PRO A 549 -18.91 -14.47 33.52
CA PRO A 549 -17.70 -13.84 34.02
C PRO A 549 -16.44 -14.52 33.47
N GLN A 550 -15.48 -13.71 33.02
CA GLN A 550 -14.13 -14.15 32.74
C GLN A 550 -13.42 -14.40 34.07
N GLN A 551 -12.89 -15.61 34.25
CA GLN A 551 -12.23 -16.04 35.47
C GLN A 551 -10.79 -16.49 35.16
N GLY A 552 -9.84 -16.10 36.00
CA GLY A 552 -8.44 -16.54 35.94
C GLY A 552 -7.80 -16.51 37.34
N ASP A 553 -6.98 -17.50 37.69
CA ASP A 553 -6.15 -17.51 38.92
C ASP A 553 -6.84 -17.14 40.26
N ASN A 554 -8.14 -17.40 40.42
CA ASN A 554 -8.83 -17.15 41.69
C ASN A 554 -8.64 -18.29 42.69
N THR A 555 -8.20 -17.96 43.90
CA THR A 555 -8.19 -18.86 45.06
C THR A 555 -9.45 -18.63 45.90
N VAL A 556 -10.32 -19.63 46.01
CA VAL A 556 -11.59 -19.51 46.76
C VAL A 556 -11.64 -20.55 47.89
N GLU A 557 -11.67 -20.07 49.14
CA GLU A 557 -11.90 -20.85 50.35
C GLU A 557 -13.39 -20.74 50.74
N GLY A 558 -14.24 -21.51 50.05
CA GLY A 558 -15.70 -21.52 50.22
C GLY A 558 -16.42 -22.14 49.02
N PRO A 559 -17.75 -22.35 49.09
CA PRO A 559 -18.49 -22.93 47.98
C PRO A 559 -18.60 -21.96 46.80
N ARG A 560 -18.54 -22.50 45.58
CA ARG A 560 -18.75 -21.77 44.33
C ARG A 560 -20.12 -22.11 43.73
N SER A 561 -20.84 -21.12 43.22
CA SER A 561 -22.17 -21.30 42.60
C SER A 561 -22.37 -20.52 41.30
N GLY A 562 -23.38 -20.97 40.54
CA GLY A 562 -23.75 -20.41 39.23
C GLY A 562 -22.63 -20.51 38.19
N GLN A 563 -22.42 -19.41 37.47
CA GLN A 563 -21.43 -19.23 36.41
C GLN A 563 -19.99 -19.28 36.93
N CYS A 564 -19.76 -19.12 38.24
CA CYS A 564 -18.43 -19.19 38.86
C CYS A 564 -18.06 -20.59 39.36
N ARG A 565 -18.82 -21.64 38.98
CA ARG A 565 -18.57 -23.04 39.41
C ARG A 565 -17.34 -23.69 38.79
N GLN A 566 -16.91 -23.27 37.60
CA GLN A 566 -15.66 -23.72 36.98
C GLN A 566 -14.78 -22.49 36.67
N PRO A 567 -13.45 -22.58 36.88
CA PRO A 567 -12.52 -21.56 36.42
C PRO A 567 -12.54 -21.46 34.90
#